data_AF-A0A1M3D8X9-F1
#
_entry.id   AF-A0A1M3D8X9-F1
#
_cell.length_a   1.000
_cell.length_b   1.000
_cell.length_c   1.000
_cell.angle_alpha   90.00
_cell.angle_beta   90.00
_cell.angle_gamma   90.00
#
_symmetry.space_group_name_H-M   'P 1'
#
loop_
_entity.id
_entity.type
_entity.pdbx_description
1 polymer ?
#
loop_
_entity_poly.entity_id
_entity_poly.type
_entity_poly.pdbx_seq_one_letter_code
_entity_poly.pdbx_strand_id
1 'polypeptide(L)'
;MFLADGYYAEVTLPDKGPFATGLWKDEGKAIAYTHSHMPFLDMMSANEMKRLTVEERRPDKLTTRNYRGVVRTFHRCPAGTLQAPAGQEAH
;
A
#
# COMPACT_ATOMS: atom_id res chain seq x y z
N MET A 1 14.91 0.49 -3.05
CA MET A 1 13.94 1.59 -3.11
C MET A 1 12.56 1.01 -2.82
N PHE A 2 11.82 1.54 -1.86
CA PHE A 2 10.40 1.25 -1.71
C PHE A 2 9.70 2.09 -2.78
N LEU A 3 9.14 1.45 -3.81
CA LEU A 3 8.34 2.12 -4.82
C LEU A 3 6.95 2.28 -4.20
N ALA A 4 6.64 3.45 -3.66
CA ALA A 4 5.33 3.71 -3.08
C ALA A 4 4.43 4.50 -4.04
N ASP A 5 4.87 4.80 -5.26
CA ASP A 5 4.01 5.45 -6.25
C ASP A 5 3.27 4.38 -7.04
N GLY A 6 1.98 4.21 -6.77
CA GLY A 6 1.19 3.18 -7.44
C GLY A 6 -0.22 3.01 -6.92
N TYR A 7 -0.95 2.12 -7.57
CA TYR A 7 -2.29 1.68 -7.18
C TYR A 7 -2.18 0.29 -6.54
N TYR A 8 -3.04 -0.01 -5.58
CA TYR A 8 -3.17 -1.36 -5.02
C TYR A 8 -4.63 -1.78 -4.91
N ALA A 9 -4.82 -3.10 -4.94
CA ALA A 9 -6.07 -3.76 -4.57
C ALA A 9 -5.73 -4.87 -3.56
N GLU A 10 -6.36 -4.84 -2.39
CA GLU A 10 -6.29 -5.94 -1.44
C GLU A 10 -7.35 -6.98 -1.83
N VAL A 11 -6.87 -8.16 -2.24
CA VAL A 11 -7.71 -9.32 -2.57
C VAL A 11 -7.74 -10.28 -1.39
N THR A 12 -8.92 -10.81 -1.07
CA THR A 12 -8.99 -12.02 -0.23
C THR A 12 -8.85 -13.22 -1.15
N LEU A 13 -7.97 -14.17 -0.83
CA LEU A 13 -7.68 -15.38 -1.62
C LEU A 13 -8.96 -16.21 -1.98
N PRO A 14 -8.80 -17.21 -2.85
CA PRO A 14 -8.98 -17.14 -4.30
C PRO A 14 -10.45 -16.98 -4.76
N ASP A 15 -11.41 -17.08 -3.84
CA ASP A 15 -12.85 -17.10 -4.17
C ASP A 15 -13.53 -15.75 -3.92
N LYS A 16 -12.75 -14.73 -3.56
CA LYS A 16 -13.25 -13.42 -3.14
C LYS A 16 -12.59 -12.31 -3.94
N GLY A 17 -13.42 -11.41 -4.47
CA GLY A 17 -12.96 -10.20 -5.14
C GLY A 17 -12.20 -9.26 -4.19
N PRO A 18 -11.62 -8.18 -4.72
CA PRO A 18 -10.93 -7.18 -3.89
C PRO A 18 -11.89 -6.58 -2.87
N PHE A 19 -11.46 -6.52 -1.61
CA PHE A 19 -12.24 -5.93 -0.52
C PHE A 19 -11.75 -4.53 -0.13
N ALA A 20 -10.58 -4.12 -0.64
CA ALA A 20 -10.07 -2.78 -0.50
C ALA A 20 -9.26 -2.34 -1.73
N THR A 21 -9.23 -1.04 -1.99
CA THR A 21 -8.41 -0.42 -3.04
C THR A 21 -7.83 0.90 -2.55
N GLY A 22 -6.76 1.35 -3.22
CA GLY A 22 -6.29 2.70 -3.04
C GLY A 22 -5.04 3.04 -3.83
N LEU A 23 -4.49 4.19 -3.45
CA LEU A 23 -3.31 4.82 -4.02
C LEU A 23 -2.24 4.94 -2.94
N TRP A 24 -0.99 4.86 -3.34
CA TRP A 24 0.14 5.23 -2.51
C TRP A 24 0.99 6.26 -3.27
N LYS A 25 1.67 7.11 -2.52
CA LYS A 25 2.67 8.05 -3.02
C LYS A 25 3.80 8.19 -2.01
N ASP A 26 5.05 8.09 -2.45
CA ASP A 26 6.20 8.43 -1.61
C ASP A 26 6.38 9.96 -1.56
N GLU A 27 6.29 10.56 -0.37
CA GLU A 27 6.56 11.99 -0.13
C GLU A 27 7.94 12.20 0.55
N GLY A 28 8.79 11.18 0.57
CA GLY A 28 10.10 11.17 1.22
C GLY A 28 10.00 10.97 2.74
N LYS A 29 9.42 11.94 3.44
CA LYS A 29 9.21 11.89 4.91
C LYS A 29 7.92 11.20 5.34
N ALA A 30 7.03 10.95 4.40
CA ALA A 30 5.80 10.23 4.63
C ALA A 30 5.47 9.38 3.41
N ILE A 31 4.62 8.37 3.61
CA ILE A 31 3.91 7.70 2.53
C ILE A 31 2.46 8.17 2.60
N ALA A 32 2.03 8.88 1.57
CA ALA A 32 0.63 9.28 1.42
C ALA A 32 -0.15 8.12 0.82
N TYR A 33 -1.36 7.86 1.33
CA TYR A 33 -2.17 6.76 0.85
C TYR A 33 -3.67 7.07 0.92
N THR A 34 -4.42 6.49 -0.01
CA THR A 34 -5.87 6.33 0.10
C THR A 34 -6.19 4.87 0.48
N HIS A 35 -7.30 4.66 1.18
CA HIS A 35 -7.75 3.33 1.52
C HIS A 35 -9.27 3.31 1.60
N SER A 36 -9.90 2.63 0.65
CA SER A 36 -11.35 2.47 0.54
C SER A 36 -11.71 0.99 0.65
N HIS A 37 -12.74 0.64 1.42
CA HIS A 37 -13.24 -0.74 1.58
C HIS A 37 -14.57 -0.93 0.88
N MET A 38 -14.87 -2.17 0.43
CA MET A 38 -16.21 -2.54 -0.02
C MET A 38 -17.26 -2.27 1.07
N PRO A 39 -18.46 -1.74 0.74
CA PRO A 39 -19.01 -1.52 -0.61
C PRO A 39 -18.61 -0.18 -1.28
N PHE A 40 -17.37 0.30 -1.06
CA PHE A 40 -16.75 1.48 -1.67
C PHE A 40 -17.66 2.72 -1.67
N LEU A 41 -18.49 2.88 -0.64
CA LEU A 41 -19.46 3.98 -0.56
C LEU A 41 -18.75 5.35 -0.68
N ASP A 42 -17.52 5.40 -0.18
CA ASP A 42 -16.68 6.60 -0.18
C ASP A 42 -15.88 6.79 -1.48
N MET A 43 -15.91 5.87 -2.46
CA MET A 43 -15.23 6.06 -3.76
C MET A 43 -15.80 7.23 -4.56
N MET A 44 -17.08 7.56 -4.33
CA MET A 44 -17.73 8.70 -4.97
C MET A 44 -17.36 10.03 -4.30
N SER A 45 -16.67 9.99 -3.16
CA SER A 45 -16.14 11.15 -2.46
C SER A 45 -14.66 11.34 -2.82
N ALA A 46 -14.17 12.57 -2.76
CA ALA A 46 -12.74 12.82 -2.93
C ALA A 46 -11.96 12.08 -1.83
N ASN A 47 -11.17 11.08 -2.21
CA ASN A 47 -10.37 10.31 -1.26
C ASN A 47 -9.32 11.22 -0.60
N GLU A 48 -9.44 11.44 0.70
CA GLU A 48 -8.42 12.15 1.46
C GLU A 48 -7.15 11.32 1.60
N MET A 49 -6.03 11.91 1.22
CA MET A 49 -4.72 11.30 1.41
C MET A 49 -4.37 11.25 2.91
N LYS A 50 -4.33 10.06 3.48
CA LYS A 50 -3.79 9.82 4.82
C LYS A 50 -2.27 9.73 4.73
N ARG A 51 -1.56 10.05 5.82
CA ARG A 51 -0.10 9.97 5.89
C ARG A 51 0.37 8.89 6.85
N LEU A 52 1.37 8.14 6.42
CA LEU A 52 2.24 7.31 7.25
C LEU A 52 3.59 8.04 7.36
N THR A 53 3.85 8.69 8.48
CA THR A 53 5.14 9.36 8.72
C THR A 53 6.23 8.31 8.81
N VAL A 54 7.30 8.49 8.05
CA VAL A 54 8.43 7.56 8.04
C VAL A 54 9.31 7.81 9.26
N GLU A 55 9.48 6.79 10.08
CA GLU A 55 10.38 6.82 11.24
C GLU A 55 11.74 6.20 10.91
N GLU A 56 11.74 5.16 10.06
CA GLU A 56 12.96 4.46 9.69
C GLU A 56 12.86 3.85 8.28
N ARG A 57 13.90 4.05 7.46
CA ARG A 57 14.08 3.36 6.17
C ARG A 57 15.34 2.51 6.19
N ARG A 58 15.19 1.21 6.00
CA ARG A 58 16.26 0.26 5.73
C ARG A 58 16.02 -0.43 4.38
N PRO A 59 17.04 -1.09 3.78
CA PRO A 59 16.88 -1.79 2.51
C PRO A 59 15.79 -2.87 2.49
N ASP A 60 15.49 -3.47 3.64
CA ASP A 60 14.58 -4.60 3.85
C ASP A 60 13.36 -4.26 4.71
N LYS A 61 13.32 -3.06 5.31
CA LYS A 61 12.33 -2.67 6.32
C LYS A 61 11.96 -1.20 6.20
N LEU A 62 10.67 -0.91 6.34
CA LEU A 62 10.13 0.43 6.45
C LEU A 62 9.29 0.52 7.74
N THR A 63 9.66 1.40 8.66
CA THR A 63 8.87 1.67 9.87
C THR A 63 8.19 3.03 9.72
N THR A 64 6.88 3.06 9.93
CA THR A 64 6.07 4.27 9.82
C THR A 64 5.14 4.43 11.01
N ARG A 65 4.61 5.64 11.20
CA ARG A 65 3.54 5.94 12.16
C ARG A 65 2.35 6.52 11.43
N ASN A 66 1.16 5.97 11.67
CA ASN A 66 -0.06 6.49 11.06
C ASN A 66 -0.62 7.71 11.80
N TYR A 67 -1.63 8.35 11.22
CA TYR A 67 -2.34 9.51 11.81
C TYR A 67 -2.97 9.25 13.18
N ARG A 68 -3.14 7.98 13.60
CA ARG A 68 -3.62 7.58 14.94
C ARG A 68 -2.48 7.31 15.92
N GLY A 69 -1.23 7.59 15.54
CA GLY A 69 -0.04 7.35 16.37
C GLY A 69 0.43 5.89 16.41
N VAL A 70 -0.16 4.99 15.62
CA VAL A 70 0.16 3.55 15.61
C VAL A 70 1.34 3.28 14.68
N VAL A 71 2.33 2.55 15.19
CA VAL A 71 3.51 2.10 14.42
C VAL A 71 3.10 0.97 13.46
N ARG A 72 3.55 1.07 12.20
CA ARG A 72 3.39 0.06 11.16
C ARG A 72 4.76 -0.26 10.57
N THR A 73 5.14 -1.52 10.62
CA THR A 73 6.39 -2.02 10.06
C THR A 73 6.10 -2.88 8.84
N PHE A 74 6.70 -2.50 7.72
CA PHE A 74 6.62 -3.22 6.46
C PHE A 74 7.96 -3.85 6.16
N HIS A 75 7.95 -5.11 5.71
CA HIS A 75 9.13 -5.81 5.26
C HIS A 75 9.08 -5.95 3.75
N ARG A 76 10.26 -5.92 3.12
CA ARG A 76 10.37 -6.25 1.70
C ARG A 76 9.95 -7.70 1.50
N CYS A 77 9.07 -7.94 0.53
CA CYS A 77 8.69 -9.29 0.14
C CYS A 77 9.95 -10.05 -0.35
N PRO A 78 10.16 -11.32 0.05
CA PRO A 78 11.30 -12.09 -0.42
C PRO A 78 11.33 -12.17 -1.94
N ALA A 79 12.51 -12.10 -2.54
CA ALA A 79 12.67 -12.21 -3.99
C ALA A 79 12.02 -13.51 -4.50
N GLY A 80 11.27 -13.41 -5.61
CA GLY A 80 10.56 -14.56 -6.21
C GLY A 80 9.21 -14.91 -5.59
N THR A 81 8.76 -14.22 -4.53
CA THR A 81 7.44 -14.47 -3.91
C THR A 81 6.29 -13.87 -4.71
N LEU A 82 6.52 -12.70 -5.32
CA LEU A 82 5.55 -12.07 -6.21
C LEU A 82 5.70 -12.67 -7.61
N GLN A 83 4.77 -13.55 -7.99
CA GLN A 83 4.65 -14.00 -9.38
C GLN A 83 4.01 -12.89 -10.18
N ALA A 84 4.70 -12.38 -11.20
CA ALA A 84 4.06 -11.48 -12.15
C ALA A 84 2.96 -12.27 -12.87
N PRO A 85 1.80 -11.66 -13.18
CA PRO A 85 0.83 -12.28 -14.07
C PRO A 85 1.51 -12.73 -15.36
N ALA A 86 1.14 -13.89 -15.89
CA ALA A 86 1.75 -14.43 -17.10
C ALA A 86 1.70 -13.37 -18.23
N GLY A 87 2.86 -13.01 -18.77
CA GLY A 87 3.00 -12.01 -19.85
C GLY A 87 3.37 -10.58 -19.41
N GLN A 88 3.64 -10.33 -18.14
CA GLN A 88 4.24 -9.06 -17.68
C GLN A 88 5.60 -9.29 -17.04
N GLU A 89 6.64 -8.63 -17.56
CA GLU A 89 8.03 -8.74 -17.05
C GLU A 89 8.27 -7.94 -15.75
N ALA A 90 7.30 -7.11 -15.33
CA ALA A 90 7.43 -6.28 -14.14
C ALA A 90 6.12 -6.20 -13.35
N HIS A 91 6.28 -6.03 -12.03
CA HIS A 91 5.20 -5.71 -11.08
C HIS A 91 4.90 -4.21 -11.08
#